data_AF-A0A7X8CGQ2-F1
#
_entry.id   AF-A0A7X8CGQ2-F1
#
_cell.length_a   1.000
_cell.length_b   1.000
_cell.length_c   1.000
_cell.angle_alpha   90.00
_cell.angle_beta   90.00
_cell.angle_gamma   90.00
#
_symmetry.space_group_name_H-M   'P 1'
#
loop_
_entity.id
_entity.type
_entity.pdbx_description
1 polymer ?
#
loop_
_entity_poly.entity_id
_entity_poly.type
_entity_poly.pdbx_seq_one_letter_code
_entity_poly.pdbx_strand_id
1 'polypeptide(L)'
;MKSDNPLYKKHLNEDIVAAPFGRRLLAALIDLLISVAFAFLTFTVFENIFYNTTKGRAINTNFYKVKKESLLYHCNDERELLFPLQKYQDQELATRWFYTVANFKGEQFFIYEKCSFYNEYVAFDLGIHIYEVNSESSLYVKIVDEEDNVTYAVKEGVSKESLVSFWDKKYNEALQNLTNMPLYREANKPYRDIFFYGSWGSFVIGAIPPYLILPLIFKNGLTLGKYLFGIALCDKNGYQIKARHVIVRYLVYSVIELGSAFRALFIPLFLSSAIVTLDKQNRAPHDIAAGTYACDAYQSKIFASKQDQSDFYSPTLRKEDKANVKYWQLPKRKPRKKTKEA
;
A
#
# COMPACT_ATOMS: atom_id res chain seq x y z
N MET A 1 37.64 6.20 21.21
CA MET A 1 38.41 5.80 20.01
C MET A 1 37.72 6.38 18.79
N LYS A 2 38.32 7.37 18.14
CA LYS A 2 37.91 7.84 16.80
C LYS A 2 38.37 6.77 15.82
N SER A 3 37.46 6.11 15.10
CA SER A 3 37.85 5.25 14.00
C SER A 3 38.17 6.13 12.79
N ASP A 4 39.46 6.30 12.52
CA ASP A 4 39.96 6.84 11.26
C ASP A 4 39.76 5.79 10.17
N ASN A 5 38.51 5.58 9.76
CA ASN A 5 38.18 4.74 8.61
C ASN A 5 38.20 5.63 7.35
N PRO A 6 39.16 5.47 6.43
CA PRO A 6 39.35 6.32 5.24
C PRO A 6 38.22 6.24 4.21
N LEU A 7 37.19 5.42 4.46
CA LEU A 7 36.01 5.27 3.60
C LEU A 7 34.93 6.35 3.80
N TYR A 8 35.04 7.20 4.83
CA TYR A 8 34.12 8.31 5.05
C TYR A 8 34.63 9.59 4.36
N LYS A 9 34.01 9.97 3.25
CA LYS A 9 34.25 11.27 2.62
C LYS A 9 33.79 12.36 3.59
N LYS A 10 34.75 13.03 4.25
CA LYS A 10 34.52 14.14 5.18
C LYS A 10 33.73 15.24 4.45
N HIS A 11 32.63 15.70 5.03
CA HIS A 11 31.90 16.85 4.49
C HIS A 11 32.83 18.07 4.46
N LEU A 12 32.57 19.00 3.53
CA LEU A 12 33.38 20.23 3.45
C LEU A 12 33.25 21.03 4.76
N ASN A 13 32.05 21.05 5.33
CA ASN A 13 31.82 21.52 6.69
C ASN A 13 32.16 20.42 7.70
N GLU A 14 33.28 20.59 8.41
CA GLU A 14 33.76 19.64 9.41
C GLU A 14 32.95 19.65 10.72
N ASP A 15 32.06 20.64 10.93
CA ASP A 15 31.19 20.72 12.12
C ASP A 15 29.96 19.82 12.02
N ILE A 16 29.81 19.03 10.94
CA ILE A 16 28.65 18.15 10.74
C ILE A 16 28.89 16.79 11.38
N VAL A 17 27.99 16.42 12.29
CA VAL A 17 27.97 15.11 12.94
C VAL A 17 26.82 14.28 12.37
N ALA A 18 27.13 13.05 11.95
CA ALA A 18 26.15 12.09 11.46
C ALA A 18 25.05 11.81 12.48
N ALA A 19 23.77 11.85 12.06
CA ALA A 19 22.69 11.38 12.92
C ALA A 19 22.76 9.84 13.03
N PRO A 20 22.65 9.25 14.25
CA PRO A 20 22.65 7.80 14.41
C PRO A 20 21.50 7.13 13.65
N PHE A 21 21.78 5.97 13.05
CA PHE A 21 20.81 5.23 12.23
C PHE A 21 19.47 4.98 12.95
N GLY A 22 19.50 4.50 14.20
CA GLY A 22 18.28 4.24 14.97
C GLY A 22 17.40 5.47 15.17
N ARG A 23 17.99 6.66 15.40
CA ARG A 23 17.21 7.90 15.49
C ARG A 23 16.58 8.28 14.15
N ARG A 24 17.30 8.05 13.04
CA ARG A 24 16.80 8.32 11.69
C ARG A 24 15.64 7.40 11.31
N LEU A 25 15.75 6.11 11.65
CA LEU A 25 14.67 5.14 11.45
C LEU A 25 13.42 5.51 12.25
N LEU A 26 13.58 5.86 13.54
CA LEU A 26 12.45 6.28 14.38
C LEU A 26 11.81 7.58 13.89
N ALA A 27 12.61 8.56 13.45
CA ALA A 27 12.09 9.78 12.83
C ALA A 27 11.27 9.47 11.57
N ALA A 28 11.81 8.62 10.68
CA ALA A 28 11.12 8.20 9.46
C ALA A 28 9.82 7.45 9.76
N LEU A 29 9.78 6.61 10.80
CA LEU A 29 8.58 5.89 11.22
C LEU A 29 7.47 6.85 11.69
N ILE A 30 7.81 7.87 12.49
CA ILE A 30 6.84 8.90 12.91
C ILE A 30 6.28 9.63 11.70
N ASP A 31 7.16 10.07 10.80
CA ASP A 31 6.73 10.80 9.59
C ASP A 31 5.91 9.90 8.64
N LEU A 32 6.19 8.60 8.58
CA LEU A 32 5.41 7.60 7.86
C LEU A 32 4.00 7.46 8.45
N LEU A 33 3.87 7.31 9.78
CA LEU A 33 2.56 7.19 10.44
C LEU A 33 1.70 8.43 10.19
N ILE A 34 2.29 9.62 10.26
CA ILE A 34 1.60 10.87 9.93
C ILE A 34 1.17 10.86 8.45
N SER A 35 2.06 10.45 7.54
CA SER A 35 1.74 10.37 6.11
C SER A 35 0.60 9.38 5.82
N VAL A 36 0.59 8.23 6.51
CA VAL A 36 -0.49 7.22 6.42
C VAL A 36 -1.82 7.79 6.92
N ALA A 37 -1.81 8.53 8.03
CA ALA A 37 -3.02 9.16 8.55
C ALA A 37 -3.62 10.17 7.54
N PHE A 38 -2.78 11.03 6.95
CA PHE A 38 -3.23 11.95 5.90
C PHE A 38 -3.63 11.25 4.60
N ALA A 39 -2.96 10.15 4.26
CA ALA A 39 -3.33 9.34 3.10
C ALA A 39 -4.71 8.71 3.27
N PHE A 40 -5.03 8.20 4.46
CA PHE A 40 -6.36 7.67 4.76
C PHE A 40 -7.45 8.74 4.60
N LEU A 41 -7.23 9.94 5.17
CA LEU A 41 -8.15 11.07 5.00
C LEU A 41 -8.35 11.45 3.52
N THR A 42 -7.25 11.49 2.76
CA THR A 42 -7.31 11.81 1.33
C THR A 42 -8.03 10.71 0.54
N PHE A 43 -7.85 9.45 0.92
CA PHE A 43 -8.51 8.32 0.27
C PHE A 43 -10.02 8.35 0.47
N THR A 44 -10.49 8.64 1.68
CA THR A 44 -11.92 8.84 1.94
C THR A 44 -12.52 9.96 1.07
N VAL A 45 -11.76 11.04 0.85
CA VAL A 45 -12.19 12.11 -0.08
C VAL A 45 -12.29 11.60 -1.52
N PHE A 46 -11.29 10.85 -2.01
CA PHE A 46 -11.35 10.27 -3.36
C PHE A 46 -12.52 9.30 -3.54
N GLU A 47 -12.75 8.40 -2.58
CA GLU A 47 -13.89 7.48 -2.62
C GLU A 47 -15.21 8.24 -2.63
N ASN A 48 -15.36 9.24 -1.75
CA ASN A 48 -16.58 10.03 -1.69
C ASN A 48 -16.83 10.81 -3.00
N ILE A 49 -15.79 11.35 -3.63
CA ILE A 49 -15.91 11.97 -4.95
C ILE A 49 -16.36 10.93 -5.97
N PHE A 50 -15.74 9.75 -5.99
CA PHE A 50 -16.09 8.70 -6.92
C PHE A 50 -17.57 8.30 -6.81
N TYR A 51 -18.01 7.86 -5.63
CA TYR A 51 -19.37 7.34 -5.42
C TYR A 51 -20.47 8.39 -5.59
N ASN A 52 -20.18 9.68 -5.42
CA ASN A 52 -21.18 10.74 -5.61
C ASN A 52 -21.26 11.27 -7.05
N THR A 53 -20.29 10.95 -7.91
CA THR A 53 -20.34 11.37 -9.32
C THR A 53 -21.31 10.53 -10.13
N THR A 54 -21.91 11.10 -11.18
CA THR A 54 -22.78 10.35 -12.11
C THR A 54 -22.06 9.15 -12.74
N LYS A 55 -20.78 9.32 -13.12
CA LYS A 55 -19.96 8.24 -13.66
C LYS A 55 -19.70 7.14 -12.64
N GLY A 56 -19.34 7.49 -11.41
CA GLY A 56 -19.09 6.49 -10.37
C GLY A 56 -20.35 5.73 -9.96
N ARG A 57 -21.50 6.40 -9.86
CA ARG A 57 -22.79 5.73 -9.66
C ARG A 57 -23.12 4.76 -10.78
N ALA A 58 -22.94 5.15 -12.04
CA ALA A 58 -23.17 4.25 -13.18
C ALA A 58 -22.26 3.01 -13.16
N ILE A 59 -20.99 3.18 -12.79
CA ILE A 59 -20.05 2.08 -12.59
C ILE A 59 -20.53 1.16 -11.46
N ASN A 60 -21.00 1.74 -10.34
CA ASN A 60 -21.54 0.96 -9.23
C ASN A 60 -22.74 0.13 -9.62
N THR A 61 -23.72 0.76 -10.27
CA THR A 61 -24.91 0.06 -10.76
C THR A 61 -24.55 -1.06 -11.73
N ASN A 62 -23.59 -0.85 -12.63
CA ASN A 62 -23.15 -1.90 -13.56
C ASN A 62 -22.52 -3.10 -12.84
N PHE A 63 -21.62 -2.85 -11.89
CA PHE A 63 -20.99 -3.93 -11.13
C PHE A 63 -21.98 -4.66 -10.21
N TYR A 64 -22.91 -3.91 -9.59
CA TYR A 64 -24.02 -4.47 -8.82
C TYR A 64 -24.89 -5.38 -9.69
N LYS A 65 -25.22 -4.92 -10.90
CA LYS A 65 -26.02 -5.68 -11.87
C LYS A 65 -25.35 -7.01 -12.23
N VAL A 66 -24.06 -7.01 -12.57
CA VAL A 66 -23.32 -8.26 -12.90
C VAL A 66 -23.35 -9.25 -11.73
N LYS A 67 -23.14 -8.78 -10.50
CA LYS A 67 -23.22 -9.63 -9.31
C LYS A 67 -24.64 -10.16 -9.06
N LYS A 68 -25.66 -9.31 -9.19
CA LYS A 68 -27.08 -9.69 -9.03
C LYS A 68 -27.48 -10.72 -10.08
N GLU A 69 -27.13 -10.51 -11.34
CA GLU A 69 -27.49 -11.40 -12.45
C GLU A 69 -26.77 -12.76 -12.39
N SER A 70 -25.63 -12.84 -11.69
CA SER A 70 -24.95 -14.13 -11.44
C SER A 70 -25.70 -15.07 -10.50
N LEU A 71 -26.67 -14.56 -9.72
CA LEU A 71 -27.33 -15.22 -8.60
C LEU A 71 -26.43 -15.75 -7.48
N LEU A 72 -25.10 -15.59 -7.58
CA LEU A 72 -24.16 -16.00 -6.55
C LEU A 72 -24.13 -15.02 -5.37
N TYR A 73 -24.87 -13.92 -5.40
CA TYR A 73 -24.90 -12.93 -4.33
C TYR A 73 -26.33 -12.69 -3.85
N HIS A 74 -26.47 -12.50 -2.54
CA HIS A 74 -27.69 -11.97 -1.95
C HIS A 74 -27.76 -10.45 -2.15
N CYS A 75 -28.89 -9.96 -2.64
CA CYS A 75 -29.18 -8.54 -2.78
C CYS A 75 -30.01 -8.05 -1.61
N ASN A 76 -29.48 -7.10 -0.83
CA ASN A 76 -30.33 -6.23 -0.03
C ASN A 76 -30.66 -4.98 -0.86
N ASP A 77 -31.82 -5.02 -1.53
CA ASP A 77 -32.26 -3.96 -2.45
C ASP A 77 -32.48 -2.60 -1.74
N GLU A 78 -32.60 -2.55 -0.40
CA GLU A 78 -32.73 -1.29 0.35
C GLU A 78 -31.41 -0.52 0.51
N ARG A 79 -30.26 -1.22 0.45
CA ARG A 79 -28.93 -0.63 0.72
C ARG A 79 -27.95 -0.79 -0.44
N GLU A 80 -28.37 -1.39 -1.55
CA GLU A 80 -27.49 -1.81 -2.65
C GLU A 80 -26.27 -2.62 -2.16
N LEU A 81 -26.45 -3.38 -1.07
CA LEU A 81 -25.39 -4.22 -0.51
C LEU A 81 -25.51 -5.64 -1.05
N LEU A 82 -24.41 -6.17 -1.57
CA LEU A 82 -24.29 -7.53 -2.07
C LEU A 82 -23.36 -8.34 -1.16
N PHE A 83 -23.85 -9.47 -0.70
CA PHE A 83 -23.07 -10.41 0.10
C PHE A 83 -23.10 -11.80 -0.53
N PRO A 84 -22.00 -12.58 -0.45
CA PRO A 84 -22.06 -14.00 -0.75
C PRO A 84 -23.14 -14.71 0.06
N LEU A 85 -23.77 -15.72 -0.53
CA LEU A 85 -24.79 -16.55 0.09
C LEU A 85 -24.19 -17.35 1.26
N GLN A 86 -24.89 -17.36 2.39
CA GLN A 86 -24.42 -18.00 3.63
C GLN A 86 -25.11 -19.33 3.94
N LYS A 87 -26.30 -19.59 3.37
CA LYS A 87 -27.03 -20.84 3.60
C LYS A 87 -26.71 -21.84 2.50
N TYR A 88 -26.40 -23.08 2.89
CA TYR A 88 -26.00 -24.10 1.92
C TYR A 88 -27.08 -24.41 0.86
N GLN A 89 -28.37 -24.37 1.21
CA GLN A 89 -29.44 -24.59 0.22
C GLN A 89 -29.46 -23.51 -0.86
N ASP A 90 -29.24 -22.26 -0.46
CA ASP A 90 -29.19 -21.13 -1.38
C ASP A 90 -27.93 -21.22 -2.24
N GLN A 91 -26.79 -21.61 -1.65
CA GLN A 91 -25.53 -21.84 -2.35
C GLN A 91 -25.65 -22.97 -3.39
N GLU A 92 -26.26 -24.10 -3.04
CA GLU A 92 -26.51 -25.19 -3.97
C GLU A 92 -27.31 -24.68 -5.17
N LEU A 93 -28.47 -24.08 -4.91
CA LEU A 93 -29.37 -23.59 -5.96
C LEU A 93 -28.65 -22.58 -6.87
N ALA A 94 -27.95 -21.62 -6.27
CA ALA A 94 -27.20 -20.59 -7.00
C ALA A 94 -26.05 -21.19 -7.81
N THR A 95 -25.31 -22.16 -7.25
CA THR A 95 -24.20 -22.84 -7.94
C THR A 95 -24.73 -23.61 -9.15
N ARG A 96 -25.78 -24.41 -8.97
CA ARG A 96 -26.43 -25.13 -10.05
C ARG A 96 -26.89 -24.16 -11.13
N TRP A 97 -27.59 -23.10 -10.75
CA TRP A 97 -28.08 -22.09 -11.69
C TRP A 97 -26.96 -21.39 -12.47
N PHE A 98 -25.88 -20.99 -11.78
CA PHE A 98 -24.73 -20.34 -12.40
C PHE A 98 -24.14 -21.20 -13.53
N TYR A 99 -24.05 -22.52 -13.32
CA TYR A 99 -23.54 -23.46 -14.31
C TYR A 99 -24.57 -23.96 -15.34
N THR A 100 -25.88 -23.92 -15.04
CA THR A 100 -26.93 -24.41 -15.96
C THR A 100 -27.55 -23.31 -16.82
N VAL A 101 -27.79 -22.12 -16.27
CA VAL A 101 -28.51 -21.04 -16.97
C VAL A 101 -27.63 -20.24 -17.90
N ALA A 102 -26.33 -20.27 -17.68
CA ALA A 102 -25.40 -19.71 -18.62
C ALA A 102 -25.26 -20.51 -19.92
N ASN A 103 -25.77 -21.75 -19.98
CA ASN A 103 -25.97 -22.49 -21.24
C ASN A 103 -27.25 -22.05 -21.99
N PHE A 104 -28.26 -21.51 -21.29
CA PHE A 104 -29.60 -21.25 -21.87
C PHE A 104 -29.85 -19.81 -22.33
N LYS A 105 -29.14 -18.81 -21.80
CA LYS A 105 -29.38 -17.38 -22.14
C LYS A 105 -28.42 -16.78 -23.17
N GLY A 106 -27.51 -17.57 -23.73
CA GLY A 106 -26.48 -17.09 -24.64
C GLY A 106 -25.38 -16.32 -23.89
N GLU A 107 -24.21 -16.96 -23.75
CA GLU A 107 -22.87 -16.38 -23.48
C GLU A 107 -22.63 -15.43 -22.29
N GLN A 108 -23.62 -14.98 -21.52
CA GLN A 108 -23.44 -13.78 -20.70
C GLN A 108 -22.86 -13.98 -19.28
N PHE A 109 -22.72 -15.18 -18.73
CA PHE A 109 -22.18 -15.30 -17.34
C PHE A 109 -21.23 -16.46 -17.07
N PHE A 110 -21.24 -17.50 -17.90
CA PHE A 110 -20.31 -18.63 -17.80
C PHE A 110 -19.74 -18.89 -19.18
N ILE A 111 -18.42 -18.99 -19.22
CA ILE A 111 -17.66 -19.33 -20.42
C ILE A 111 -16.76 -20.47 -19.97
N TYR A 112 -17.00 -21.68 -20.46
CA TYR A 112 -16.30 -22.87 -20.00
C TYR A 112 -14.78 -22.74 -20.14
N GLU A 113 -14.31 -22.13 -21.24
CA GLU A 113 -12.91 -21.82 -21.55
C GLU A 113 -12.23 -20.88 -20.54
N LYS A 114 -13.02 -20.23 -19.67
CA LYS A 114 -12.54 -19.32 -18.63
C LYS A 114 -12.73 -19.87 -17.22
N CYS A 115 -13.20 -21.11 -17.08
CA CYS A 115 -13.42 -21.76 -15.80
C CYS A 115 -12.24 -22.61 -15.35
N SER A 116 -12.19 -22.86 -14.04
CA SER A 116 -11.22 -23.75 -13.39
C SER A 116 -11.24 -25.18 -13.91
N PHE A 117 -12.37 -25.61 -14.47
CA PHE A 117 -12.60 -26.95 -14.98
C PHE A 117 -12.27 -27.13 -16.46
N TYR A 118 -11.81 -26.07 -17.13
CA TYR A 118 -11.64 -26.09 -18.58
C TYR A 118 -10.68 -27.18 -19.04
N ASN A 119 -11.14 -27.97 -20.00
CA ASN A 119 -10.33 -28.88 -20.79
C ASN A 119 -10.72 -28.71 -22.26
N GLU A 120 -9.73 -28.44 -23.11
CA GLU A 120 -9.95 -28.19 -24.54
C GLU A 120 -10.56 -29.39 -25.29
N TYR A 121 -10.46 -30.60 -24.72
CA TYR A 121 -10.95 -31.84 -25.32
C TYR A 121 -12.28 -32.34 -24.74
N VAL A 122 -12.82 -31.70 -23.70
CA VAL A 122 -14.00 -32.20 -22.98
C VAL A 122 -15.04 -31.09 -22.89
N ALA A 123 -16.27 -31.36 -23.33
CA ALA A 123 -17.36 -30.40 -23.17
C ALA A 123 -17.76 -30.28 -21.69
N PHE A 124 -18.24 -29.10 -21.28
CA PHE A 124 -18.77 -28.93 -19.92
C PHE A 124 -19.95 -29.88 -19.67
N ASP A 125 -19.90 -30.56 -18.52
CA ASP A 125 -20.95 -31.47 -18.03
C ASP A 125 -21.12 -31.26 -16.53
N LEU A 126 -22.36 -31.02 -16.09
CA LEU A 126 -22.69 -30.73 -14.69
C LEU A 126 -22.38 -31.92 -13.77
N GLY A 127 -22.67 -33.15 -14.22
CA GLY A 127 -22.39 -34.38 -13.51
C GLY A 127 -20.91 -34.60 -13.26
N ILE A 128 -20.10 -34.40 -14.28
CA ILE A 128 -18.66 -34.65 -14.22
C ILE A 128 -17.94 -33.53 -13.47
N HIS A 129 -18.24 -32.28 -13.76
CA HIS A 129 -17.46 -31.15 -13.24
C HIS A 129 -17.96 -30.63 -11.89
N ILE A 130 -19.29 -30.67 -11.66
CA ILE A 130 -19.87 -30.18 -10.40
C ILE A 130 -20.15 -31.33 -9.45
N TYR A 131 -20.90 -32.35 -9.87
CA TYR A 131 -21.22 -33.48 -9.00
C TYR A 131 -20.06 -34.50 -8.86
N GLU A 132 -19.04 -34.39 -9.70
CA GLU A 132 -17.85 -35.25 -9.71
C GLU A 132 -18.19 -36.75 -9.80
N VAL A 133 -19.28 -37.15 -10.49
CA VAL A 133 -19.81 -38.54 -10.44
C VAL A 133 -18.84 -39.64 -10.88
N ASN A 134 -17.76 -39.29 -11.58
CA ASN A 134 -16.70 -40.22 -11.98
C ASN A 134 -15.58 -40.36 -10.94
N SER A 135 -15.61 -39.57 -9.86
CA SER A 135 -14.66 -39.62 -8.75
C SER A 135 -15.16 -40.54 -7.64
N GLU A 136 -14.25 -41.32 -7.05
CA GLU A 136 -14.54 -42.12 -5.85
C GLU A 136 -15.00 -41.23 -4.68
N SER A 137 -14.53 -39.97 -4.63
CA SER A 137 -14.91 -38.99 -3.61
C SER A 137 -16.28 -38.33 -3.83
N SER A 138 -16.99 -38.66 -4.92
CA SER A 138 -18.30 -38.05 -5.20
C SER A 138 -19.32 -38.39 -4.11
N LEU A 139 -20.12 -37.40 -3.72
CA LEU A 139 -21.29 -37.60 -2.85
C LEU A 139 -22.54 -37.99 -3.64
N TYR A 140 -22.47 -38.02 -4.97
CA TYR A 140 -23.60 -38.20 -5.86
C TYR A 140 -23.47 -39.48 -6.69
N VAL A 141 -24.62 -40.00 -7.11
CA VAL A 141 -24.74 -41.07 -8.10
C VAL A 141 -25.57 -40.57 -9.27
N LYS A 142 -25.15 -40.95 -10.49
CA LYS A 142 -25.92 -40.73 -11.71
C LYS A 142 -27.02 -41.79 -11.78
N ILE A 143 -28.27 -41.36 -11.91
CA ILE A 143 -29.43 -42.21 -12.15
C ILE A 143 -29.90 -41.93 -13.57
N VAL A 144 -30.09 -42.98 -14.36
CA VAL A 144 -30.64 -42.91 -15.71
C VAL A 144 -31.96 -43.66 -15.68
N ASP A 145 -33.05 -43.00 -16.07
CA ASP A 145 -34.37 -43.63 -16.13
C ASP A 145 -34.57 -44.40 -17.46
N GLU A 146 -35.74 -45.01 -17.62
CA GLU A 146 -36.09 -45.81 -18.80
C GLU A 146 -36.20 -44.96 -20.09
N GLU A 147 -36.29 -43.64 -19.96
CA GLU A 147 -36.38 -42.67 -21.06
C GLU A 147 -35.02 -41.98 -21.35
N ASP A 148 -33.92 -42.52 -20.83
CA ASP A 148 -32.57 -41.95 -20.90
C ASP A 148 -32.42 -40.57 -20.23
N ASN A 149 -33.35 -40.15 -19.37
CA ASN A 149 -33.19 -38.92 -18.61
C ASN A 149 -32.17 -39.12 -17.48
N VAL A 150 -31.21 -38.21 -17.41
CA VAL A 150 -30.17 -38.22 -16.39
C VAL A 150 -30.58 -37.38 -15.19
N THR A 151 -30.62 -38.00 -14.01
CA THR A 151 -30.77 -37.32 -12.72
C THR A 151 -29.60 -37.67 -11.79
N TYR A 152 -29.43 -36.88 -10.73
CA TYR A 152 -28.36 -37.07 -9.76
C TYR A 152 -28.96 -37.14 -8.36
N ALA A 153 -28.62 -38.18 -7.60
CA ALA A 153 -29.06 -38.36 -6.22
C ALA A 153 -27.86 -38.44 -5.28
N VAL A 154 -28.05 -38.02 -4.03
CA VAL A 154 -27.02 -38.16 -2.99
C VAL A 154 -26.89 -39.64 -2.62
N LYS A 155 -25.65 -40.11 -2.45
CA LYS A 155 -25.34 -41.48 -2.00
C LYS A 155 -25.96 -41.76 -0.62
N GLU A 156 -26.37 -43.01 -0.40
CA GLU A 156 -26.85 -43.44 0.91
C GLU A 156 -25.75 -43.31 1.97
N GLY A 157 -26.11 -42.86 3.17
CA GLY A 157 -25.19 -42.70 4.29
C GLY A 157 -24.35 -41.41 4.29
N VAL A 158 -24.50 -40.51 3.30
CA VAL A 158 -23.82 -39.21 3.31
C VAL A 158 -24.37 -38.32 4.41
N SER A 159 -23.49 -37.79 5.26
CA SER A 159 -23.88 -36.88 6.34
C SER A 159 -24.24 -35.49 5.81
N LYS A 160 -25.07 -34.76 6.56
CA LYS A 160 -25.44 -33.37 6.24
C LYS A 160 -24.23 -32.46 6.23
N GLU A 161 -23.27 -32.66 7.14
CA GLU A 161 -22.05 -31.87 7.24
C GLU A 161 -21.18 -32.04 5.98
N SER A 162 -21.11 -33.26 5.45
CA SER A 162 -20.37 -33.56 4.22
C SER A 162 -20.98 -32.86 3.00
N LEU A 163 -22.32 -32.84 2.91
CA LEU A 163 -23.04 -32.10 1.88
C LEU A 163 -22.84 -30.59 1.98
N VAL A 164 -22.89 -30.03 3.19
CA VAL A 164 -22.64 -28.60 3.42
C VAL A 164 -21.22 -28.24 2.97
N SER A 165 -20.22 -29.00 3.41
CA SER A 165 -18.82 -28.76 3.03
C SER A 165 -18.59 -28.88 1.52
N PHE A 166 -19.23 -29.85 0.88
CA PHE A 166 -19.19 -30.02 -0.57
C PHE A 166 -19.75 -28.79 -1.30
N TRP A 167 -20.94 -28.32 -0.92
CA TRP A 167 -21.56 -27.17 -1.56
C TRP A 167 -20.87 -25.85 -1.25
N ASP A 168 -20.34 -25.66 -0.04
CA ASP A 168 -19.48 -24.51 0.29
C ASP A 168 -18.27 -24.47 -0.65
N LYS A 169 -17.61 -25.61 -0.89
CA LYS A 169 -16.48 -25.70 -1.83
C LYS A 169 -16.92 -25.35 -3.26
N LYS A 170 -18.01 -25.96 -3.76
CA LYS A 170 -18.50 -25.74 -5.13
C LYS A 170 -19.01 -24.31 -5.36
N TYR A 171 -19.59 -23.70 -4.34
CA TYR A 171 -20.01 -22.31 -4.37
C TYR A 171 -18.81 -21.35 -4.40
N ASN A 172 -17.76 -21.62 -3.63
CA ASN A 172 -16.51 -20.83 -3.71
C ASN A 172 -15.81 -20.98 -5.07
N GLU A 173 -15.81 -22.18 -5.66
CA GLU A 173 -15.34 -22.40 -7.03
C GLU A 173 -16.18 -21.60 -8.05
N ALA A 174 -17.51 -21.54 -7.88
CA ALA A 174 -18.39 -20.72 -8.71
C ALA A 174 -18.09 -19.22 -8.59
N LEU A 175 -17.88 -18.71 -7.38
CA LEU A 175 -17.46 -17.33 -7.16
C LEU A 175 -16.12 -17.04 -7.84
N GLN A 176 -15.14 -17.94 -7.71
CA GLN A 176 -13.84 -17.79 -8.36
C GLN A 176 -13.99 -17.78 -9.89
N ASN A 177 -14.79 -18.70 -10.44
CA ASN A 177 -15.07 -18.74 -11.87
C ASN A 177 -15.74 -17.46 -12.37
N LEU A 178 -16.75 -16.95 -11.65
CA LEU A 178 -17.36 -15.66 -11.94
C LEU A 178 -16.32 -14.53 -11.96
N THR A 179 -15.42 -14.46 -10.98
CA THR A 179 -14.39 -13.41 -10.93
C THR A 179 -13.37 -13.48 -12.08
N ASN A 180 -13.28 -14.64 -12.73
CA ASN A 180 -12.45 -14.85 -13.92
C ASN A 180 -13.16 -14.51 -15.23
N MET A 181 -14.48 -14.33 -15.22
CA MET A 181 -15.26 -14.00 -16.41
C MET A 181 -14.93 -12.59 -16.92
N PRO A 182 -14.87 -12.39 -18.26
CA PRO A 182 -14.60 -11.07 -18.85
C PRO A 182 -15.56 -9.99 -18.36
N LEU A 183 -16.87 -10.28 -18.32
CA LEU A 183 -17.90 -9.34 -17.88
C LEU A 183 -17.70 -8.88 -16.43
N TYR A 184 -17.35 -9.80 -15.52
CA TYR A 184 -17.02 -9.45 -14.14
C TYR A 184 -15.75 -8.61 -14.07
N ARG A 185 -14.70 -9.01 -14.78
CA ARG A 185 -13.40 -8.31 -14.79
C ARG A 185 -13.53 -6.90 -15.35
N GLU A 186 -14.32 -6.71 -16.40
CA GLU A 186 -14.59 -5.40 -17.01
C GLU A 186 -15.42 -4.52 -16.07
N ALA A 187 -16.47 -5.05 -15.45
CA ALA A 187 -17.27 -4.30 -14.49
C ALA A 187 -16.49 -3.94 -13.21
N ASN A 188 -15.57 -4.81 -12.77
CA ASN A 188 -14.72 -4.58 -11.60
C ASN A 188 -13.47 -3.74 -11.90
N LYS A 189 -13.07 -3.60 -13.18
CA LYS A 189 -11.84 -2.89 -13.56
C LYS A 189 -11.80 -1.45 -13.01
N PRO A 190 -12.85 -0.62 -13.14
CA PRO A 190 -12.80 0.75 -12.62
C PRO A 190 -12.62 0.79 -11.10
N TYR A 191 -13.28 -0.11 -10.35
CA TYR A 191 -13.12 -0.23 -8.90
C TYR A 191 -11.68 -0.52 -8.51
N ARG A 192 -11.09 -1.49 -9.18
CA ARG A 192 -9.69 -1.86 -8.98
C ARG A 192 -8.77 -0.69 -9.32
N ASP A 193 -9.03 0.01 -10.42
CA ASP A 193 -8.22 1.15 -10.85
C ASP A 193 -8.34 2.31 -9.86
N ILE A 194 -9.53 2.60 -9.32
CA ILE A 194 -9.74 3.63 -8.28
C ILE A 194 -9.07 3.22 -6.98
N PHE A 195 -9.23 1.98 -6.56
CA PHE A 195 -8.54 1.48 -5.39
C PHE A 195 -7.02 1.66 -5.57
N PHE A 196 -6.46 1.32 -6.73
CA PHE A 196 -5.02 1.45 -6.95
C PHE A 196 -4.55 2.90 -7.11
N TYR A 197 -5.10 3.65 -8.06
CA TYR A 197 -4.69 5.03 -8.34
C TYR A 197 -5.10 5.99 -7.24
N GLY A 198 -6.26 5.76 -6.63
CA GLY A 198 -6.73 6.48 -5.45
C GLY A 198 -5.83 6.22 -4.24
N SER A 199 -5.50 4.96 -3.93
CA SER A 199 -4.53 4.67 -2.84
C SER A 199 -3.17 5.29 -3.12
N TRP A 200 -2.62 5.10 -4.33
CA TRP A 200 -1.33 5.67 -4.72
C TRP A 200 -1.32 7.20 -4.61
N GLY A 201 -2.33 7.86 -5.19
CA GLY A 201 -2.48 9.31 -5.15
C GLY A 201 -2.65 9.83 -3.72
N SER A 202 -3.41 9.11 -2.89
CA SER A 202 -3.57 9.41 -1.47
C SER A 202 -2.27 9.36 -0.69
N PHE A 203 -1.38 8.41 -0.94
CA PHE A 203 -0.06 8.39 -0.28
C PHE A 203 0.83 9.55 -0.75
N VAL A 204 0.80 9.87 -2.04
CA VAL A 204 1.57 10.99 -2.59
C VAL A 204 1.10 12.33 -1.98
N ILE A 205 -0.21 12.55 -1.94
CA ILE A 205 -0.83 13.75 -1.36
C ILE A 205 -0.69 13.75 0.17
N GLY A 206 -0.88 12.60 0.82
CA GLY A 206 -0.78 12.45 2.26
C GLY A 206 0.62 12.69 2.81
N ALA A 207 1.66 12.51 1.98
CA ALA A 207 3.03 12.88 2.32
C ALA A 207 3.31 14.39 2.21
N ILE A 208 2.42 15.19 1.60
CA ILE A 208 2.64 16.64 1.42
C ILE A 208 2.82 17.36 2.76
N PRO A 209 1.93 17.21 3.77
CA PRO A 209 2.10 17.92 5.03
C PRO A 209 3.43 17.58 5.72
N PRO A 210 3.77 16.31 6.02
CA PRO A 210 4.98 16.00 6.77
C PRO A 210 6.28 16.15 5.98
N TYR A 211 6.30 15.90 4.66
CA TYR A 211 7.55 15.85 3.87
C TYR A 211 7.77 17.05 2.94
N LEU A 212 6.74 17.86 2.66
CA LEU A 212 6.87 19.06 1.83
C LEU A 212 6.58 20.34 2.62
N ILE A 213 5.39 20.47 3.22
CA ILE A 213 4.97 21.71 3.89
C ILE A 213 5.83 21.97 5.12
N LEU A 214 5.91 21.02 6.05
CA LEU A 214 6.67 21.22 7.29
C LEU A 214 8.16 21.48 7.04
N PRO A 215 8.86 20.75 6.16
CA PRO A 215 10.28 20.99 5.88
C PRO A 215 10.56 22.29 5.09
N LEU A 216 9.56 22.88 4.44
CA LEU A 216 9.66 24.20 3.81
C LEU A 216 9.45 25.33 4.82
N ILE A 217 8.53 25.15 5.77
CA ILE A 217 8.26 26.13 6.84
C ILE A 217 9.38 26.09 7.89
N PHE A 218 9.81 24.90 8.30
CA PHE A 218 10.87 24.72 9.26
C PHE A 218 12.24 24.66 8.57
N LYS A 219 13.20 25.44 9.08
CA LYS A 219 14.55 25.52 8.54
C LYS A 219 15.25 24.15 8.57
N ASN A 220 16.13 23.92 7.58
CA ASN A 220 16.93 22.71 7.45
C ASN A 220 16.13 21.41 7.35
N GLY A 221 14.95 21.49 6.72
CA GLY A 221 14.15 20.36 6.30
C GLY A 221 13.67 19.47 7.45
N LEU A 222 13.33 20.13 8.55
CA LEU A 222 12.76 19.52 9.74
C LEU A 222 11.34 19.04 9.45
N THR A 223 11.15 17.74 9.59
CA THR A 223 9.85 17.09 9.75
C THR A 223 9.53 17.00 11.25
N LEU A 224 8.31 16.59 11.61
CA LEU A 224 7.96 16.36 13.03
C LEU A 224 8.82 15.25 13.64
N GLY A 225 8.99 14.13 12.93
CA GLY A 225 9.87 13.06 13.37
C GLY A 225 11.30 13.53 13.58
N LYS A 226 11.87 14.25 12.61
CA LYS A 226 13.23 14.78 12.72
C LYS A 226 13.38 15.76 13.88
N TYR A 227 12.40 16.63 14.10
CA TYR A 227 12.40 17.53 15.24
C TYR A 227 12.38 16.77 16.58
N LEU A 228 11.53 15.74 16.71
CA LEU A 228 11.42 14.92 17.91
C LEU A 228 12.70 14.14 18.23
N PHE A 229 13.46 13.73 17.21
CA PHE A 229 14.71 12.97 17.38
C PHE A 229 15.98 13.82 17.27
N GLY A 230 15.85 15.14 17.10
CA GLY A 230 16.99 16.06 17.02
C GLY A 230 17.84 15.86 15.78
N ILE A 231 17.19 15.65 14.64
CA ILE A 231 17.83 15.42 13.34
C ILE A 231 17.55 16.64 12.47
N ALA A 232 18.52 17.06 11.67
CA ALA A 232 18.34 18.07 10.65
C ALA A 232 18.92 17.61 9.32
N LEU A 233 18.65 18.38 8.27
CA LEU A 233 19.24 18.16 6.96
C LEU A 233 20.25 19.24 6.62
N CYS A 234 21.38 18.82 6.09
CA CYS A 234 22.33 19.67 5.39
C CYS A 234 22.46 19.22 3.93
N ASP A 235 23.03 20.07 3.08
CA ASP A 235 23.41 19.68 1.74
C ASP A 235 24.59 18.68 1.78
N LYS A 236 24.96 18.13 0.63
CA LYS A 236 26.09 17.19 0.49
C LYS A 236 27.42 17.72 1.05
N ASN A 237 27.59 19.03 1.11
CA ASN A 237 28.80 19.70 1.60
C ASN A 237 28.71 20.03 3.09
N GLY A 238 27.54 19.91 3.72
CA GLY A 238 27.31 20.22 5.12
C GLY A 238 26.78 21.63 5.40
N TYR A 239 26.23 22.32 4.40
CA TYR A 239 25.64 23.66 4.53
C TYR A 239 24.11 23.61 4.51
N GLN A 240 23.45 24.77 4.69
CA GLN A 240 22.00 24.86 4.71
C GLN A 240 21.36 24.37 3.40
N ILE A 241 20.27 23.62 3.53
CA ILE A 241 19.54 23.14 2.36
C ILE A 241 18.66 24.24 1.76
N LYS A 242 18.58 24.27 0.42
CA LYS A 242 17.62 25.05 -0.37
C LYS A 242 16.28 24.31 -0.52
N ALA A 243 15.19 25.05 -0.78
CA ALA A 243 13.84 24.52 -1.00
C ALA A 243 13.77 23.44 -2.10
N ARG A 244 14.54 23.58 -3.18
CA ARG A 244 14.62 22.57 -4.25
C ARG A 244 15.02 21.17 -3.73
N HIS A 245 15.87 21.09 -2.71
CA HIS A 245 16.25 19.80 -2.15
C HIS A 245 15.07 19.18 -1.41
N VAL A 246 14.27 19.99 -0.70
CA VAL A 246 13.03 19.51 -0.06
C VAL A 246 12.05 18.99 -1.09
N ILE A 247 11.85 19.70 -2.20
CA ILE A 247 10.95 19.29 -3.29
C ILE A 247 11.40 17.97 -3.91
N VAL A 248 12.70 17.82 -4.25
CA VAL A 248 13.23 16.58 -4.82
C VAL A 248 13.09 15.42 -3.83
N ARG A 249 13.39 15.64 -2.54
CA ARG A 249 13.18 14.62 -1.50
C ARG A 249 11.73 14.19 -1.43
N TYR A 250 10.80 15.14 -1.41
CA TYR A 250 9.37 14.85 -1.39
C TYR A 250 8.99 14.00 -2.59
N LEU A 251 9.37 14.38 -3.82
CA LEU A 251 9.01 13.62 -5.02
C LEU A 251 9.57 12.20 -4.99
N VAL A 252 10.84 12.02 -4.63
CA VAL A 252 11.44 10.67 -4.57
C VAL A 252 10.82 9.85 -3.47
N TYR A 253 10.65 10.41 -2.27
CA TYR A 253 10.06 9.68 -1.16
C TYR A 253 8.57 9.35 -1.40
N SER A 254 7.77 10.30 -1.87
CA SER A 254 6.33 10.12 -2.02
C SER A 254 5.96 9.27 -3.24
N VAL A 255 6.61 9.48 -4.39
CA VAL A 255 6.28 8.76 -5.64
C VAL A 255 7.01 7.42 -5.72
N ILE A 256 8.31 7.41 -5.43
CA ILE A 256 9.14 6.22 -5.61
C ILE A 256 9.08 5.36 -4.36
N GLU A 257 9.44 5.87 -3.18
CA GLU A 257 9.52 5.02 -1.98
C GLU A 257 8.12 4.62 -1.47
N LEU A 258 7.23 5.59 -1.21
CA LEU A 258 5.87 5.34 -0.69
C LEU A 258 4.90 4.88 -1.78
N GLY A 259 4.85 5.56 -2.91
CA GLY A 259 3.90 5.25 -3.98
C GLY A 259 4.09 3.82 -4.50
N SER A 260 5.34 3.37 -4.71
CA SER A 260 5.59 2.00 -5.16
C SER A 260 5.43 0.96 -4.04
N ALA A 261 5.55 1.35 -2.76
CA ALA A 261 5.39 0.43 -1.63
C ALA A 261 4.03 -0.26 -1.63
N PHE A 262 2.96 0.44 -2.05
CA PHE A 262 1.63 -0.17 -2.11
C PHE A 262 1.54 -1.29 -3.16
N ARG A 263 2.18 -1.12 -4.32
CA ARG A 263 2.17 -2.14 -5.39
C ARG A 263 3.08 -3.33 -5.09
N ALA A 264 4.19 -3.07 -4.39
CA ALA A 264 5.21 -4.06 -4.13
C ALA A 264 5.23 -4.54 -2.66
N LEU A 265 4.08 -4.51 -1.97
CA LEU A 265 3.93 -5.02 -0.59
C LEU A 265 5.01 -4.51 0.38
N PHE A 266 5.27 -3.21 0.33
CA PHE A 266 6.27 -2.50 1.14
C PHE A 266 7.74 -2.85 0.89
N ILE A 267 8.07 -3.73 -0.08
CA ILE A 267 9.46 -4.04 -0.50
C ILE A 267 10.32 -2.78 -0.73
N PRO A 268 9.83 -1.73 -1.41
CA PRO A 268 10.58 -0.49 -1.63
C PRO A 268 11.04 0.22 -0.35
N LEU A 269 10.28 0.13 0.75
CA LEU A 269 10.68 0.71 2.04
C LEU A 269 11.82 -0.08 2.68
N PHE A 270 11.77 -1.42 2.59
CA PHE A 270 12.88 -2.28 3.02
C PHE A 270 14.14 -2.04 2.19
N LEU A 271 13.98 -1.86 0.87
CA LEU A 271 15.10 -1.54 -0.02
C LEU A 271 15.70 -0.16 0.30
N SER A 272 14.87 0.83 0.59
CA SER A 272 15.32 2.15 1.07
C SER A 272 16.16 2.02 2.34
N SER A 273 15.73 1.21 3.30
CA SER A 273 16.49 0.90 4.52
C SER A 273 17.81 0.19 4.23
N ALA A 274 17.82 -0.79 3.31
CA ALA A 274 19.03 -1.49 2.89
C ALA A 274 20.02 -0.54 2.17
N ILE A 275 19.54 0.39 1.36
CA ILE A 275 20.40 1.39 0.72
C ILE A 275 21.04 2.30 1.77
N VAL A 276 20.31 2.67 2.84
CA VAL A 276 20.87 3.44 3.96
C VAL A 276 22.00 2.69 4.66
N THR A 277 21.97 1.37 4.77
CA THR A 277 23.04 0.62 5.43
C THR A 277 24.24 0.35 4.52
N LEU A 278 24.01 0.32 3.20
CA LEU A 278 25.05 0.06 2.20
C LEU A 278 25.73 1.33 1.67
N ASP A 279 25.04 2.48 1.64
CA ASP A 279 25.63 3.75 1.22
C ASP A 279 26.73 4.18 2.19
N LYS A 280 27.87 4.60 1.65
CA LYS A 280 29.04 5.00 2.46
C LYS A 280 28.78 6.20 3.37
N GLN A 281 27.78 7.02 3.04
CA GLN A 281 27.34 8.15 3.86
C GLN A 281 26.02 7.83 4.58
N ASN A 282 25.59 6.58 4.58
CA ASN A 282 24.32 6.09 5.09
C ASN A 282 23.11 6.90 4.58
N ARG A 283 23.07 7.38 3.35
CA ARG A 283 21.96 8.23 2.87
C ARG A 283 20.81 7.39 2.33
N ALA A 284 19.58 7.83 2.58
CA ALA A 284 18.40 7.22 1.97
C ALA A 284 18.31 7.57 0.47
N PRO A 285 17.55 6.83 -0.36
CA PRO A 285 17.42 7.12 -1.78
C PRO A 285 16.98 8.57 -2.06
N HIS A 286 15.98 9.07 -1.33
CA HIS A 286 15.58 10.47 -1.40
C HIS A 286 16.64 11.46 -0.91
N ASP A 287 17.52 11.07 0.04
CA ASP A 287 18.66 11.89 0.46
C ASP A 287 19.72 11.97 -0.65
N ILE A 288 20.02 10.84 -1.29
CA ILE A 288 20.99 10.71 -2.40
C ILE A 288 20.53 11.56 -3.59
N ALA A 289 19.29 11.37 -4.03
CA ALA A 289 18.73 12.08 -5.18
C ALA A 289 18.70 13.61 -4.96
N ALA A 290 18.39 14.05 -3.73
CA ALA A 290 18.37 15.47 -3.41
C ALA A 290 19.75 16.04 -3.04
N GLY A 291 20.81 15.22 -2.97
CA GLY A 291 22.13 15.66 -2.53
C GLY A 291 22.13 16.24 -1.12
N THR A 292 21.41 15.58 -0.20
CA THR A 292 21.26 15.98 1.20
C THR A 292 21.78 14.91 2.15
N TYR A 293 21.98 15.30 3.40
CA TYR A 293 22.53 14.45 4.44
C TYR A 293 21.85 14.73 5.77
N ALA A 294 21.56 13.66 6.54
CA ALA A 294 20.92 13.76 7.84
C ALA A 294 21.95 13.85 8.97
N CYS A 295 21.97 14.99 9.67
CA CYS A 295 22.93 15.30 10.73
C CYS A 295 22.26 15.44 12.10
N ASP A 296 23.03 15.24 13.18
CA ASP A 296 22.58 15.50 14.54
C ASP A 296 22.44 17.02 14.74
N ALA A 297 21.21 17.49 14.92
CA ALA A 297 20.88 18.90 15.01
C ALA A 297 21.36 19.56 16.31
N TYR A 298 21.66 18.78 17.36
CA TYR A 298 22.17 19.30 18.62
C TYR A 298 23.68 19.46 18.63
N GLN A 299 24.40 18.72 17.79
CA GLN A 299 25.86 18.75 17.74
C GLN A 299 26.39 19.50 16.52
N SER A 300 25.63 19.52 15.42
CA SER A 300 26.10 20.09 14.16
C SER A 300 25.87 21.59 14.06
N LYS A 301 26.84 22.33 13.52
CA LYS A 301 26.68 23.74 13.14
C LYS A 301 26.46 23.85 11.64
N ILE A 302 25.25 24.24 11.24
CA ILE A 302 24.87 24.34 9.82
C ILE A 302 24.93 25.81 9.37
N PHE A 303 26.03 26.17 8.72
CA PHE A 303 26.24 27.50 8.12
C PHE A 303 25.49 27.64 6.79
N ALA A 304 25.13 28.86 6.41
CA ALA A 304 24.45 29.09 5.13
C ALA A 304 25.38 28.87 3.92
N SER A 305 26.68 29.15 4.08
CA SER A 305 27.69 28.95 3.04
C SER A 305 29.08 28.61 3.62
N LYS A 306 30.00 28.22 2.74
CA LYS A 306 31.42 28.04 3.06
C LYS A 306 32.08 29.33 3.55
N GLN A 307 31.67 30.47 2.99
CA GLN A 307 32.20 31.78 3.38
C GLN A 307 31.82 32.09 4.83
N ASP A 308 30.54 31.89 5.20
CA ASP A 308 30.09 32.10 6.58
C ASP A 308 30.88 31.24 7.57
N GLN A 309 31.15 29.98 7.21
CA GLN A 309 31.98 29.13 8.05
C GLN A 309 33.41 29.69 8.20
N SER A 310 34.03 30.12 7.10
CA SER A 310 35.37 30.72 7.11
C SER A 310 35.39 31.99 7.97
N ASP A 311 34.38 32.83 7.86
CA ASP A 311 34.27 34.09 8.60
C ASP A 311 34.09 33.83 10.11
N PHE A 312 33.32 32.81 10.47
CA PHE A 312 33.16 32.37 11.86
C PHE A 312 34.48 31.96 12.52
N TYR A 313 35.34 31.25 11.77
CA TYR A 313 36.63 30.76 12.29
C TYR A 313 37.82 31.70 12.02
N SER A 314 37.66 32.74 11.22
CA SER A 314 38.75 33.63 10.82
C SER A 314 39.38 34.35 12.03
N PRO A 315 40.70 34.28 12.25
CA PRO A 315 41.33 34.98 13.36
C PRO A 315 41.33 36.52 13.20
N THR A 316 41.13 37.02 11.97
CA THR A 316 41.27 38.45 11.63
C THR A 316 39.97 39.25 11.71
N LEU A 317 38.81 38.58 11.74
CA LEU A 317 37.51 39.24 11.88
C LEU A 317 37.29 39.73 13.33
N ARG A 318 36.76 40.95 13.47
CA ARG A 318 36.41 41.52 14.78
C ARG A 318 35.34 40.65 15.45
N LYS A 319 35.35 40.61 16.79
CA LYS A 319 34.39 39.80 17.57
C LYS A 319 32.93 40.13 17.26
N GLU A 320 32.64 41.39 16.97
CA GLU A 320 31.31 41.88 16.60
C GLU A 320 30.87 41.35 15.23
N ASP A 321 31.77 41.36 14.24
CA ASP A 321 31.52 40.83 12.91
C ASP A 321 31.31 39.29 12.94
N LYS A 322 32.03 38.58 13.82
CA LYS A 322 31.83 37.14 14.06
C LYS A 322 30.50 36.82 14.72
N ALA A 323 30.01 37.67 15.63
CA ALA A 323 28.71 37.48 16.28
C ALA A 323 27.53 37.59 15.29
N ASN A 324 27.75 38.27 14.16
CA ASN A 324 26.75 38.40 13.09
C ASN A 324 26.67 37.17 12.18
N VAL A 325 27.68 36.30 12.18
CA VAL A 325 27.67 35.06 11.39
C VAL A 325 26.74 34.04 12.04
N LYS A 326 25.57 33.85 11.44
CA LYS A 326 24.54 32.94 11.96
C LYS A 326 24.75 31.53 11.43
N TYR A 327 24.87 30.57 12.35
CA TYR A 327 24.72 29.15 12.06
C TYR A 327 23.41 28.64 12.67
N TRP A 328 22.89 27.54 12.12
CA TRP A 328 21.73 26.88 12.65
C TRP A 328 22.12 25.64 13.46
N GLN A 329 21.53 25.50 14.65
CA GLN A 329 21.68 24.37 15.57
C GLN A 329 20.46 24.35 16.49
N LEU A 330 19.96 23.15 16.86
CA LEU A 330 18.93 23.05 17.89
C LEU A 330 19.55 23.26 19.29
N PRO A 331 18.86 23.95 20.20
CA PRO A 331 19.33 24.12 21.57
C PRO A 331 19.43 22.75 22.25
N LYS A 332 20.51 22.51 23.00
CA LYS A 332 20.70 21.26 23.74
C LYS A 332 19.51 21.02 24.67
N ARG A 333 18.94 19.81 24.65
CA ARG A 333 17.91 19.41 25.62
C ARG A 333 18.48 19.54 27.03
N LYS A 334 17.81 20.31 27.90
CA LYS A 334 18.13 20.33 29.34
C LYS A 334 18.03 18.88 29.85
N PRO A 335 18.99 18.39 30.65
CA PRO A 335 18.88 17.05 31.23
C PRO A 335 17.56 16.98 32.01
N ARG A 336 16.75 15.95 31.73
CA ARG A 336 15.60 15.63 32.59
C ARG A 336 16.16 15.49 34.00
N LYS A 337 15.73 16.34 34.93
CA LYS A 337 15.99 16.13 36.36
C LYS A 337 15.59 14.69 36.63
N LYS A 338 16.55 13.84 37.04
CA LYS A 338 16.22 12.52 37.57
C LYS A 338 15.26 12.79 38.72
N THR A 339 13.98 12.46 38.53
CA THR A 339 13.05 12.34 39.65
C THR A 339 13.71 11.32 40.56
N LYS A 340 14.17 11.76 41.74
CA LYS A 340 14.57 10.83 42.78
C LYS A 340 13.34 9.96 43.03
N GLU A 341 13.48 8.66 42.80
CA GLU A 341 12.52 7.67 43.27
C GLU A 341 12.31 7.91 44.77
N ALA A 342 11.05 8.04 45.15
CA ALA A 342 10.58 8.08 46.53
C ALA A 342 9.71 6.85 46.74
#